data_AF-A0AAQ3QRE3-F1
#
_entry.id   AF-A0AAQ3QRE3-F1
#
_cell.length_a   1.000
_cell.length_b   1.000
_cell.length_c   1.000
_cell.angle_alpha   90.00
_cell.angle_beta   90.00
_cell.angle_gamma   90.00
#
_symmetry.space_group_name_H-M   'P 1'
#
loop_
_entity.id
_entity.type
_entity.pdbx_description
1 polymer ?
#
loop_
_entity_poly.entity_id
_entity_poly.type
_entity_poly.pdbx_seq_one_letter_code
_entity_poly.pdbx_strand_id
1 'polypeptide(L)'
;MESFIALIFVSAIGGIVGALVMNFFMYFISAQSEARVNMVEALGSLITKKTEGAIKMGAICHLISGVVFGIIYGLIMSSANALALPFSMFLGFGLGLFHGIVVAYCLMFIVSEKHPIEKYRKATFQTGAIHLLGHILFGGVVGLVIGALT
;
A
#
# COMPACT_ATOMS: atom_id res chain seq x y z
N MET A 1 -13.36 18.51 18.26
CA MET A 1 -13.80 18.45 16.84
C MET A 1 -12.68 18.88 15.91
N GLU A 2 -12.01 20.01 16.17
CA GLU A 2 -10.83 20.45 15.41
C GLU A 2 -9.70 19.41 15.36
N SER A 3 -9.39 18.76 16.48
CA SER A 3 -8.38 17.69 16.55
C SER A 3 -8.73 16.45 15.71
N PHE A 4 -10.02 16.15 15.55
CA PHE A 4 -10.47 14.99 14.78
C PHE A 4 -10.35 15.25 13.27
N ILE A 5 -10.79 16.42 12.80
CA ILE A 5 -10.66 16.80 11.39
C ILE A 5 -9.18 16.87 10.99
N ALA A 6 -8.33 17.44 11.84
CA ALA A 6 -6.88 17.47 11.63
C ALA A 6 -6.30 16.06 11.50
N LEU A 7 -6.68 15.12 12.38
CA LEU A 7 -6.26 13.73 12.28
C LEU A 7 -6.65 13.11 10.93
N ILE A 8 -7.89 13.27 10.49
CA ILE A 8 -8.36 12.73 9.20
C ILE A 8 -7.53 13.30 8.04
N PHE A 9 -7.30 14.61 8.04
CA PHE A 9 -6.55 15.28 6.98
C PHE A 9 -5.07 14.83 6.95
N VAL A 10 -4.39 14.84 8.09
CA VAL A 10 -3.00 14.37 8.20
C VAL A 10 -2.89 12.89 7.81
N SER A 11 -3.84 12.06 8.24
CA SER A 11 -3.87 10.63 7.91
C SER A 11 -4.09 10.39 6.41
N ALA A 12 -4.92 11.20 5.75
CA ALA A 12 -5.10 11.16 4.30
C ALA A 12 -3.81 11.54 3.56
N ILE A 13 -3.12 12.59 4.03
CA ILE A 13 -1.80 12.99 3.49
C ILE A 13 -0.78 11.87 3.68
N GLY A 14 -0.69 11.31 4.89
CA GLY A 14 0.20 10.19 5.20
C GLY A 14 -0.08 8.99 4.29
N GLY A 15 -1.36 8.70 4.04
CA GLY A 15 -1.81 7.68 3.09
C GLY A 15 -1.35 7.93 1.66
N ILE A 16 -1.48 9.16 1.16
CA ILE A 16 -1.00 9.55 -0.17
C ILE A 16 0.53 9.41 -0.27
N VAL A 17 1.26 9.97 0.69
CA VAL A 17 2.73 9.91 0.71
C VAL A 17 3.21 8.46 0.81
N GLY A 18 2.61 7.66 1.69
CA GLY A 18 2.89 6.23 1.81
C GLY A 18 2.64 5.48 0.50
N ALA A 19 1.52 5.76 -0.18
CA ALA A 19 1.19 5.12 -1.46
C ALA A 19 2.18 5.51 -2.57
N LEU A 20 2.65 6.77 -2.58
CA LEU A 20 3.69 7.21 -3.50
C LEU A 20 5.03 6.50 -3.25
N VAL A 21 5.44 6.36 -1.98
CA VAL A 21 6.66 5.63 -1.62
C VAL A 21 6.55 4.16 -2.01
N MET A 22 5.41 3.52 -1.72
CA MET A 22 5.15 2.13 -2.12
C MET A 22 5.18 1.97 -3.65
N ASN A 23 4.51 2.85 -4.40
CA ASN A 23 4.52 2.82 -5.87
C ASN A 23 5.93 2.97 -6.43
N PHE A 24 6.72 3.91 -5.89
CA PHE A 24 8.09 4.12 -6.28
C PHE A 24 8.95 2.88 -6.00
N PHE A 25 8.83 2.30 -4.80
CA PHE A 25 9.50 1.06 -4.43
C PHE A 25 9.16 -0.09 -5.38
N MET A 26 7.87 -0.31 -5.67
CA MET A 26 7.43 -1.36 -6.58
C MET A 26 7.96 -1.15 -7.99
N TYR A 27 7.91 0.08 -8.49
CA TYR A 27 8.44 0.41 -9.81
C TYR A 27 9.95 0.13 -9.89
N PHE A 28 10.71 0.56 -8.89
CA PHE A 28 12.16 0.38 -8.83
C PHE A 28 12.57 -1.10 -8.77
N ILE A 29 11.90 -1.89 -7.93
CA ILE A 29 12.19 -3.33 -7.81
C ILE A 29 11.75 -4.09 -9.06
N SER A 30 10.65 -3.70 -9.69
CA SER A 30 10.15 -4.33 -10.92
C SER A 30 11.06 -4.08 -12.11
N ALA A 31 11.78 -2.96 -12.14
CA ALA A 31 12.79 -2.68 -13.17
C ALA A 31 14.00 -3.62 -13.10
N GLN A 32 14.24 -4.26 -11.94
CA GLN A 32 15.38 -5.15 -11.68
C GLN A 32 14.97 -6.62 -11.55
N SER A 33 13.68 -6.91 -11.65
CA SER A 33 13.11 -8.24 -11.44
C SER A 33 12.31 -8.66 -12.66
N GLU A 34 11.73 -9.86 -12.59
CA GLU A 34 10.87 -10.36 -13.66
C GLU A 34 9.57 -9.54 -13.81
N ALA A 35 9.02 -9.51 -15.03
CA ALA A 35 7.85 -8.71 -15.39
C ALA A 35 6.61 -8.93 -14.49
N ARG A 36 6.48 -10.10 -13.86
CA ARG A 36 5.40 -10.45 -12.91
C ARG A 36 5.48 -9.74 -11.56
N VAL A 37 6.60 -9.07 -11.26
CA VAL A 37 6.81 -8.31 -10.03
C VAL A 37 6.17 -6.91 -10.09
N ASN A 38 5.84 -6.43 -11.29
CA ASN A 38 5.19 -5.12 -11.46
C ASN A 38 3.73 -5.13 -10.99
N MET A 39 3.55 -5.03 -9.68
CA MET A 39 2.25 -5.04 -9.01
C MET A 39 1.39 -3.84 -9.34
N VAL A 40 2.01 -2.70 -9.68
CA VAL A 40 1.28 -1.51 -10.09
C VAL A 40 0.62 -1.76 -11.43
N GLU A 41 1.36 -2.30 -12.40
CA GLU A 41 0.79 -2.71 -13.69
C GLU A 41 -0.22 -3.86 -13.53
N ALA A 42 0.08 -4.86 -12.71
CA ALA A 42 -0.83 -5.97 -12.43
C ALA A 42 -2.18 -5.46 -11.92
N LEU A 43 -2.18 -4.65 -10.84
CA LEU A 43 -3.38 -4.07 -10.26
C LEU A 43 -4.19 -3.25 -11.28
N GLY A 44 -3.54 -2.38 -12.03
CA GLY A 44 -4.24 -1.60 -13.06
C GLY A 44 -4.80 -2.47 -14.17
N SER A 45 -4.08 -3.53 -14.56
CA SER A 45 -4.48 -4.43 -15.63
C SER A 45 -5.60 -5.40 -15.25
N LEU A 46 -5.85 -5.62 -13.96
CA LEU A 46 -7.09 -6.26 -13.49
C LEU A 46 -8.33 -5.46 -13.91
N ILE A 47 -8.22 -4.13 -13.92
CA ILE A 47 -9.32 -3.21 -14.22
C ILE A 47 -9.38 -2.95 -15.72
N THR A 48 -8.25 -2.55 -16.33
CA THR A 48 -8.20 -2.18 -17.76
C THR A 48 -8.26 -3.39 -18.68
N LYS A 49 -7.97 -4.60 -18.18
CA LYS A 49 -7.84 -5.86 -18.93
C LYS A 49 -6.74 -5.85 -20.00
N LYS A 50 -5.86 -4.84 -20.00
CA LYS A 50 -4.73 -4.67 -20.93
C LYS A 50 -3.54 -4.01 -20.24
N THR A 51 -2.33 -4.19 -20.76
CA THR A 51 -1.11 -3.58 -20.20
C THR A 51 -1.01 -2.08 -20.48
N GLU A 52 -1.55 -1.63 -21.61
CA GLU A 52 -1.55 -0.23 -22.01
C GLU A 52 -2.32 0.64 -21.00
N GLY A 53 -1.62 1.61 -20.40
CA GLY A 53 -2.17 2.50 -19.37
C GLY A 53 -2.37 1.85 -17.99
N ALA A 54 -2.05 0.56 -17.82
CA ALA A 54 -2.28 -0.15 -16.55
C ALA A 54 -1.45 0.41 -15.40
N ILE A 55 -0.20 0.82 -15.62
CA ILE A 55 0.62 1.44 -14.56
C ILE A 55 -0.07 2.68 -13.99
N LYS A 56 -0.61 3.54 -14.86
CA LYS A 56 -1.34 4.75 -14.43
C LYS A 56 -2.58 4.37 -13.63
N MET A 57 -3.36 3.40 -14.12
CA MET A 57 -4.56 2.93 -13.42
C MET A 57 -4.23 2.34 -12.04
N GLY A 58 -3.23 1.46 -11.96
CA GLY A 58 -2.82 0.86 -10.68
C GLY A 58 -2.27 1.87 -9.69
N ALA A 59 -1.51 2.88 -10.16
CA ALA A 59 -1.05 3.97 -9.30
C ALA A 59 -2.23 4.78 -8.73
N ILE A 60 -3.24 5.08 -9.54
CA ILE A 60 -4.48 5.74 -9.08
C ILE A 60 -5.19 4.88 -8.03
N CYS A 61 -5.32 3.57 -8.26
CA CYS A 61 -5.90 2.65 -7.28
C CYS A 61 -5.13 2.69 -5.95
N HIS A 62 -3.80 2.59 -5.97
CA HIS A 62 -3.00 2.70 -4.76
C HIS A 62 -3.13 4.05 -4.07
N LEU A 63 -3.27 5.17 -4.81
CA LEU A 63 -3.47 6.49 -4.20
C LEU A 63 -4.83 6.59 -3.49
N ILE A 64 -5.91 6.13 -4.14
CA ILE A 64 -7.25 6.11 -3.55
C ILE A 64 -7.28 5.19 -2.33
N SER A 65 -6.76 3.97 -2.46
CA SER A 65 -6.61 3.04 -1.34
C SER A 65 -5.72 3.64 -0.24
N GLY A 66 -4.66 4.36 -0.61
CA GLY A 66 -3.75 5.02 0.31
C GLY A 66 -4.47 6.02 1.20
N VAL A 67 -5.34 6.86 0.65
CA VAL A 67 -6.19 7.78 1.44
C VAL A 67 -7.06 7.00 2.43
N VAL A 68 -7.78 5.98 1.94
CA VAL A 68 -8.69 5.18 2.77
C VAL A 68 -7.95 4.48 3.91
N PHE A 69 -6.87 3.76 3.60
CA PHE A 69 -6.07 3.03 4.59
C PHE A 69 -5.27 3.96 5.50
N GLY A 70 -4.80 5.11 5.00
CA GLY A 70 -4.15 6.12 5.82
C GLY A 70 -5.07 6.62 6.93
N ILE A 71 -6.32 6.97 6.58
CA ILE A 71 -7.35 7.35 7.55
C ILE A 71 -7.64 6.23 8.54
N ILE A 72 -7.82 4.99 8.07
CA ILE A 72 -8.04 3.84 8.95
C ILE A 72 -6.87 3.68 9.93
N TYR A 73 -5.63 3.79 9.46
CA TYR A 73 -4.42 3.66 10.29
C TYR A 73 -4.38 4.76 11.35
N GLY A 74 -4.65 6.01 10.98
CA GLY A 74 -4.70 7.12 11.92
C GLY A 74 -5.77 6.96 12.99
N LEU A 75 -6.96 6.45 12.63
CA LEU A 75 -8.01 6.13 13.60
C LEU A 75 -7.59 5.02 14.57
N ILE A 76 -6.94 3.96 14.07
CA ILE A 76 -6.40 2.88 14.91
C ILE A 76 -5.33 3.43 15.86
N MET A 77 -4.37 4.22 15.35
CA MET A 77 -3.30 4.83 16.16
C MET A 77 -3.87 5.77 17.23
N SER A 78 -4.86 6.58 16.87
CA SER A 78 -5.55 7.45 17.83
C SER A 78 -6.25 6.65 18.91
N SER A 79 -6.94 5.56 18.55
CA SER A 79 -7.62 4.69 19.53
C SER A 79 -6.63 3.97 20.47
N ALA A 80 -5.42 3.72 19.99
CA ALA A 80 -4.32 3.11 20.75
C ALA A 80 -3.50 4.13 21.56
N ASN A 81 -3.84 5.42 21.54
CA ASN A 81 -3.04 6.51 22.10
C ASN A 81 -1.57 6.51 21.60
N ALA A 82 -1.38 6.16 20.34
CA ALA A 82 -0.07 5.95 19.73
C ALA A 82 0.23 6.96 18.60
N LEU A 83 -0.24 8.21 18.74
CA LEU A 83 -0.01 9.26 17.73
C LEU A 83 1.40 9.84 17.78
N ALA A 84 2.06 9.84 18.94
CA ALA A 84 3.41 10.40 19.07
C ALA A 84 4.49 9.45 18.51
N LEU A 85 5.56 10.04 17.97
CA LEU A 85 6.78 9.28 17.65
C LEU A 85 7.47 8.77 18.93
N PRO A 86 8.14 7.59 18.88
CA PRO A 86 8.25 6.68 17.73
C PRO A 86 7.07 5.68 17.62
N PHE A 87 6.09 5.74 18.51
CA PHE A 87 5.00 4.75 18.61
C PHE A 87 4.14 4.69 17.36
N SER A 88 3.79 5.86 16.78
CA SER A 88 3.00 5.93 15.54
C SER A 88 3.70 5.22 14.38
N MET A 89 5.02 5.38 14.26
CA MET A 89 5.82 4.77 13.22
C MET A 89 5.91 3.24 13.40
N PHE A 90 6.17 2.76 14.61
CA PHE A 90 6.21 1.32 14.89
C PHE A 90 4.84 0.65 14.70
N LEU A 91 3.77 1.28 15.18
CA LEU A 91 2.42 0.78 14.95
C LEU A 91 2.08 0.84 13.45
N GLY A 92 2.55 1.86 12.73
CA GLY A 92 2.44 1.98 11.29
C GLY A 92 3.09 0.82 10.54
N PHE A 93 4.33 0.46 10.89
CA PHE A 93 4.99 -0.74 10.35
C PHE A 93 4.20 -2.02 10.66
N GLY A 94 3.67 -2.17 11.88
CA GLY A 94 2.85 -3.31 12.27
C GLY A 94 1.55 -3.44 11.48
N LEU A 95 0.84 -2.32 11.29
CA LEU A 95 -0.36 -2.27 10.45
C LEU A 95 -0.03 -2.53 8.98
N GLY A 96 1.08 -1.98 8.48
CA GLY A 96 1.62 -2.26 7.15
C GLY A 96 1.92 -3.74 6.93
N LEU A 97 2.54 -4.40 7.90
CA LEU A 97 2.79 -5.84 7.89
C LEU A 97 1.47 -6.62 7.83
N PHE A 98 0.53 -6.33 8.73
CA PHE A 98 -0.76 -7.03 8.78
C PHE A 98 -1.55 -6.88 7.47
N HIS A 99 -1.72 -5.64 7.01
CA HIS A 99 -2.40 -5.34 5.75
C HIS A 99 -1.67 -5.99 4.57
N GLY A 100 -0.34 -5.91 4.53
CA GLY A 100 0.46 -6.52 3.48
C GLY A 100 0.33 -8.04 3.43
N ILE A 101 0.22 -8.71 4.58
CA ILE A 101 -0.05 -10.16 4.64
C ILE A 101 -1.40 -10.44 4.00
N VAL A 102 -2.45 -9.74 4.41
CA VAL A 102 -3.80 -9.92 3.86
C VAL A 102 -3.80 -9.73 2.33
N VAL A 103 -3.18 -8.67 1.83
CA VAL A 103 -3.13 -8.39 0.38
C VAL A 103 -2.26 -9.39 -0.35
N ALA A 104 -1.10 -9.79 0.20
CA ALA A 104 -0.23 -10.79 -0.42
C ALA A 104 -0.93 -12.16 -0.53
N TYR A 105 -1.67 -12.60 0.49
CA TYR A 105 -2.47 -13.83 0.43
C TYR A 105 -3.59 -13.72 -0.61
N CYS A 106 -4.37 -12.63 -0.60
CA CYS A 106 -5.40 -12.38 -1.61
C CYS A 106 -4.80 -12.38 -3.02
N LEU A 107 -3.66 -11.73 -3.21
CA LEU A 107 -2.95 -11.68 -4.47
C LEU A 107 -2.57 -13.10 -4.94
N MET A 108 -1.90 -13.85 -4.08
CA MET A 108 -1.34 -15.15 -4.43
C MET A 108 -2.42 -16.18 -4.74
N PHE A 109 -3.46 -16.26 -3.92
CA PHE A 109 -4.44 -17.34 -3.99
C PHE A 109 -5.74 -16.98 -4.71
N ILE A 110 -6.11 -15.71 -4.79
CA ILE A 110 -7.43 -15.31 -5.32
C ILE A 110 -7.26 -14.53 -6.63
N VAL A 111 -6.45 -13.47 -6.59
CA VAL A 111 -6.35 -12.53 -7.70
C VAL A 111 -5.52 -13.10 -8.84
N SER A 112 -4.39 -13.75 -8.53
CA SER A 112 -3.49 -14.25 -9.58
C SER A 112 -4.11 -15.36 -10.41
N GLU A 113 -4.94 -16.24 -9.84
CA GLU A 113 -5.56 -17.34 -10.59
C GLU A 113 -6.51 -16.85 -11.69
N LYS A 114 -7.20 -15.75 -11.43
CA LYS A 114 -8.24 -15.20 -12.32
C LYS A 114 -7.78 -13.97 -13.10
N HIS A 115 -6.50 -13.62 -13.01
CA HIS A 115 -5.98 -12.40 -13.64
C HIS A 115 -6.23 -12.44 -15.17
N PRO A 116 -6.74 -11.36 -15.80
CA PRO A 116 -7.07 -11.35 -17.24
C PRO A 116 -5.84 -11.57 -18.13
N ILE A 117 -4.68 -11.07 -17.70
CA ILE A 117 -3.41 -11.21 -18.42
C ILE A 117 -2.59 -12.37 -17.85
N GLU A 118 -2.16 -13.28 -18.73
CA GLU A 118 -1.46 -14.52 -18.36
C GLU A 118 -0.14 -14.29 -17.60
N LYS A 119 0.63 -13.24 -17.94
CA LYS A 119 1.92 -12.94 -17.27
C LYS A 119 1.81 -12.66 -15.77
N TYR A 120 0.62 -12.29 -15.28
CA TYR A 120 0.36 -12.02 -13.86
C TYR A 120 -0.38 -13.15 -13.16
N ARG A 121 -0.66 -14.26 -13.88
CA ARG A 121 -1.19 -15.46 -13.24
C ARG A 121 -0.09 -16.19 -12.50
N LYS A 122 -0.49 -16.92 -11.44
CA LYS A 122 0.41 -17.74 -10.61
C LYS A 122 1.52 -16.90 -9.96
N ALA A 123 1.11 -15.97 -9.10
CA ALA A 123 2.05 -15.16 -8.33
C ALA A 123 2.97 -16.06 -7.49
N THR A 124 4.25 -15.70 -7.43
CA THR A 124 5.25 -16.48 -6.67
C THR A 124 5.36 -15.99 -5.23
N PHE A 125 6.06 -16.75 -4.38
CA PHE A 125 6.40 -16.28 -3.04
C PHE A 125 7.20 -14.97 -3.08
N GLN A 126 8.18 -14.84 -3.99
CA GLN A 126 8.95 -13.61 -4.16
C GLN A 126 8.04 -12.42 -4.49
N THR A 127 7.06 -12.64 -5.37
CA THR A 127 6.05 -11.66 -5.74
C THR A 127 5.26 -11.17 -4.52
N GLY A 128 4.77 -12.11 -3.68
CA GLY A 128 4.09 -11.78 -2.44
C GLY A 128 4.99 -11.07 -1.41
N ALA A 129 6.24 -11.51 -1.26
CA ALA A 129 7.19 -10.93 -0.32
C ALA A 129 7.57 -9.48 -0.67
N ILE A 130 7.80 -9.18 -1.95
CA ILE A 130 8.05 -7.81 -2.42
C ILE A 130 6.81 -6.95 -2.16
N HIS A 131 5.61 -7.48 -2.42
CA HIS A 131 4.37 -6.76 -2.17
C HIS A 131 4.17 -6.44 -0.68
N LEU A 132 4.46 -7.41 0.18
CA LEU A 132 4.45 -7.27 1.64
C LEU A 132 5.41 -6.16 2.10
N LEU A 133 6.64 -6.14 1.60
CA LEU A 133 7.62 -5.10 1.93
C LEU A 133 7.11 -3.70 1.55
N GLY A 134 6.47 -3.56 0.39
CA GLY A 134 5.88 -2.28 0.00
C GLY A 134 4.79 -1.80 0.96
N HIS A 135 3.97 -2.71 1.50
CA HIS A 135 2.96 -2.37 2.50
C HIS A 135 3.54 -2.05 3.88
N ILE A 136 4.65 -2.69 4.27
CA ILE A 136 5.41 -2.33 5.47
C ILE A 136 5.95 -0.90 5.33
N LEU A 137 6.55 -0.57 4.18
CA LEU A 137 7.04 0.79 3.88
C LEU A 137 5.90 1.81 3.89
N PHE A 138 4.77 1.50 3.24
CA PHE A 138 3.56 2.31 3.28
C PHE A 138 3.16 2.63 4.73
N GLY A 139 3.05 1.61 5.58
CA GLY A 139 2.61 1.76 6.96
C GLY A 139 3.59 2.58 7.80
N GLY A 140 4.90 2.35 7.65
CA GLY A 140 5.93 3.14 8.32
C GLY A 140 5.88 4.62 7.94
N VAL A 141 5.70 4.92 6.66
CA VAL A 141 5.56 6.31 6.17
C VAL A 141 4.29 6.96 6.69
N VAL A 142 3.15 6.26 6.68
CA VAL A 142 1.89 6.77 7.26
C VAL A 142 2.08 7.11 8.74
N GLY A 143 2.66 6.20 9.52
CA GLY A 143 2.92 6.42 10.94
C GLY A 143 3.92 7.54 11.22
N LEU A 144 4.94 7.68 10.38
CA LEU A 144 5.90 8.79 10.44
C LEU A 144 5.22 10.13 10.18
N VAL A 145 4.43 10.25 9.11
CA VAL A 145 3.73 11.49 8.74
C VAL A 145 2.75 11.89 9.84
N ILE A 146 1.96 10.94 10.35
CA ILE A 146 1.03 11.19 11.45
C ILE A 146 1.78 11.70 12.67
N GLY A 147 2.77 10.95 13.19
CA GLY A 147 3.44 11.36 14.42
C GLY A 147 4.36 12.57 14.31
N ALA A 148 4.67 13.03 13.09
CA ALA A 148 5.36 14.29 12.87
C ALA A 148 4.42 15.50 12.80
N LEU A 149 3.13 15.29 12.51
CA LEU A 149 2.16 16.34 12.20
C LEU A 149 0.90 16.35 13.10
N THR A 150 0.79 15.43 14.05
CA THR A 150 -0.23 15.40 15.10
C THR A 150 0.40 15.48 16.48
#